data_AF-A0A959FDE9-F1
#
_entry.id   AF-A0A959FDE9-F1
#
_cell.length_a   1.000
_cell.length_b   1.000
_cell.length_c   1.000
_cell.angle_alpha   90.00
_cell.angle_beta   90.00
_cell.angle_gamma   90.00
#
_symmetry.space_group_name_H-M   'P 1'
#
loop_
_entity.id
_entity.type
_entity.pdbx_description
1 polymer ?
#
loop_
_entity_poly.entity_id
_entity_poly.type
_entity_poly.pdbx_seq_one_letter_code
_entity_poly.pdbx_strand_id
1 'polypeptide(L)'
;MARRLKSTPFARFLVAMLFIVPLAYLGAAYYNGQDPIKLIKDKLGIEENHIVREEADDHTTVSGDDSYDLRQKIEQLEERIHDLEAENKRLQEKVHELQMRE
;
A
#
# COMPACT_ATOMS: atom_id res chain seq x y z
N MET A 1 41.49 -27.62 -3.17
CA MET A 1 41.16 -27.43 -4.60
C MET A 1 39.74 -26.90 -4.71
N ALA A 2 39.53 -25.65 -5.13
CA ALA A 2 38.19 -25.08 -5.26
C ALA A 2 37.54 -25.55 -6.58
N ARG A 3 36.45 -26.33 -6.52
CA ARG A 3 35.67 -26.71 -7.69
C ARG A 3 34.90 -25.50 -8.19
N ARG A 4 35.11 -25.12 -9.46
CA ARG A 4 34.33 -24.07 -10.12
C ARG A 4 32.93 -24.63 -10.39
N LEU A 5 31.92 -24.15 -9.67
CA LEU A 5 30.53 -24.51 -9.97
C LEU A 5 30.15 -23.93 -11.33
N LYS A 6 29.87 -24.82 -12.29
CA LYS A 6 29.32 -24.43 -13.59
C LYS A 6 27.84 -24.11 -13.39
N SER A 7 27.49 -22.84 -13.48
CA SER A 7 26.10 -22.37 -13.45
C SER A 7 25.32 -22.96 -14.62
N THR A 8 24.28 -23.75 -14.33
CA THR A 8 23.37 -24.27 -15.33
C THR A 8 22.41 -23.17 -15.80
N PRO A 9 21.89 -23.23 -17.04
CA PRO A 9 20.88 -22.26 -17.49
C PRO A 9 19.65 -22.21 -16.58
N PHE A 10 19.27 -23.35 -16.01
CA PHE A 10 18.23 -23.42 -14.97
C PHE A 10 18.59 -22.60 -13.72
N ALA A 11 19.82 -22.71 -13.21
CA ALA A 11 20.27 -21.90 -12.08
C ALA A 11 20.24 -20.40 -12.39
N ARG A 12 20.59 -19.99 -13.61
CA ARG A 12 20.49 -18.58 -14.03
C ARG A 12 19.05 -18.09 -14.08
N PHE A 13 18.12 -18.92 -14.56
CA PHE A 13 16.69 -18.62 -14.55
C PHE A 13 16.15 -18.49 -13.13
N LEU A 14 16.53 -19.39 -12.23
CA LEU A 14 16.08 -19.37 -10.83
C LEU A 14 16.57 -18.12 -10.10
N VAL A 15 17.83 -17.71 -10.32
CA VAL A 15 18.38 -16.46 -9.79
C VAL A 15 17.65 -15.25 -10.38
N ALA A 16 17.33 -15.24 -11.67
CA ALA A 16 16.55 -14.15 -12.27
C ALA A 16 15.13 -14.07 -11.67
N MET A 17 14.47 -15.22 -11.50
CA MET A 17 13.13 -15.32 -10.92
C MET A 17 13.11 -14.77 -9.48
N LEU A 18 14.17 -14.99 -8.70
CA LEU A 18 14.30 -14.46 -7.34
C LEU A 18 14.11 -12.94 -7.27
N PHE A 19 14.53 -12.20 -8.31
CA PHE A 19 14.36 -10.76 -8.38
C PHE A 19 13.10 -10.35 -9.15
N ILE A 20 12.81 -11.01 -10.28
CA ILE A 20 11.68 -10.63 -11.13
C ILE A 20 10.34 -10.82 -10.43
N VAL A 21 10.18 -11.90 -9.66
CA VAL A 21 8.91 -12.20 -8.97
C VAL A 21 8.54 -11.15 -7.92
N PRO A 22 9.42 -10.77 -6.97
CA PRO A 22 9.08 -9.71 -6.04
C PRO A 22 8.87 -8.36 -6.75
N LEU A 23 9.67 -8.02 -7.76
CA LEU A 23 9.46 -6.80 -8.56
C LEU A 23 8.10 -6.79 -9.28
N ALA A 24 7.69 -7.92 -9.85
CA ALA A 24 6.38 -8.05 -10.50
C ALA A 24 5.23 -7.92 -9.49
N TYR A 25 5.38 -8.49 -8.30
CA TYR A 25 4.42 -8.35 -7.21
C TYR A 25 4.27 -6.89 -6.76
N LEU A 26 5.41 -6.20 -6.55
CA LEU A 26 5.45 -4.76 -6.26
C LEU A 26 4.76 -3.93 -7.36
N GLY A 27 5.06 -4.23 -8.63
CA GLY A 27 4.47 -3.53 -9.77
C GLY A 27 2.96 -3.76 -9.91
N ALA A 28 2.49 -4.99 -9.71
CA ALA A 28 1.06 -5.31 -9.77
C ALA A 28 0.28 -4.64 -8.64
N ALA A 29 0.82 -4.61 -7.42
CA ALA A 29 0.23 -3.92 -6.29
C ALA A 29 0.15 -2.40 -6.54
N TYR A 30 1.23 -1.80 -7.05
CA TYR A 30 1.24 -0.37 -7.41
C TYR A 30 0.20 -0.04 -8.48
N TYR A 31 0.07 -0.88 -9.52
CA TYR A 31 -0.92 -0.70 -10.57
C TYR A 31 -2.37 -0.75 -10.04
N ASN A 32 -2.63 -1.59 -9.04
CA ASN A 32 -3.94 -1.69 -8.40
C ASN A 32 -4.19 -0.62 -7.32
N GLY A 33 -3.28 0.34 -7.14
CA GLY A 33 -3.38 1.39 -6.11
C GLY A 33 -3.18 0.89 -4.67
N GLN A 34 -2.66 -0.33 -4.50
CA GLN A 34 -2.30 -0.88 -3.20
C GLN A 34 -0.86 -0.50 -2.85
N ASP A 35 -0.57 -0.34 -1.56
CA ASP A 35 0.77 0.00 -1.07
C ASP A 35 1.58 -1.31 -0.84
N PRO A 36 2.48 -1.70 -1.77
CA PRO A 36 3.16 -3.00 -1.69
C PRO A 36 4.08 -3.10 -0.48
N ILE A 37 4.57 -1.98 0.03
CA ILE A 37 5.44 -1.94 1.20
C ILE A 37 4.64 -2.30 2.46
N LYS A 38 3.36 -1.92 2.54
CA LYS A 38 2.46 -2.35 3.62
C LYS A 38 2.16 -3.83 3.53
N LEU A 39 1.79 -4.36 2.36
CA LEU A 39 1.55 -5.80 2.20
C LEU A 39 2.77 -6.67 2.54
N ILE A 40 3.99 -6.21 2.20
CA ILE A 40 5.21 -6.91 2.59
C ILE A 40 5.40 -6.84 4.10
N LYS A 41 5.17 -5.70 4.76
CA LYS A 41 5.26 -5.61 6.22
C LYS A 41 4.27 -6.54 6.92
N ASP A 42 3.02 -6.54 6.47
CA ASP A 42 1.94 -7.37 7.01
C ASP A 42 2.25 -8.87 6.80
N LYS A 43 2.80 -9.26 5.64
CA LYS A 43 3.10 -10.66 5.30
C LYS A 43 4.45 -11.17 5.80
N LEU A 44 5.45 -10.31 5.95
CA LEU A 44 6.77 -10.70 6.48
C LEU A 44 6.82 -10.67 8.01
N GLY A 45 5.76 -10.25 8.69
CA GLY A 45 5.68 -10.22 10.15
C GLY A 45 6.67 -9.25 10.80
N ILE A 46 7.17 -8.25 10.06
CA ILE A 46 8.02 -7.18 10.61
C ILE A 46 7.11 -6.10 11.19
N GLU A 47 6.25 -6.50 12.12
CA GLU A 47 5.55 -5.61 13.04
C GLU A 47 6.12 -5.87 14.44
N GLU A 48 6.87 -4.89 14.97
CA GLU A 48 6.97 -4.76 16.42
C GLU A 48 5.55 -4.44 16.93
N ASN A 49 4.84 -5.50 17.27
CA ASN A 49 3.54 -5.59 17.93
C ASN A 49 2.28 -5.26 17.09
N HIS A 50 1.44 -6.31 16.96
CA HIS A 50 -0.03 -6.30 16.80
C HIS A 50 -0.52 -6.07 15.35
N ILE A 51 -1.08 -7.03 14.59
CA ILE A 51 -1.99 -8.17 14.83
C ILE A 51 -1.86 -9.17 13.68
N VAL A 52 -1.76 -10.46 14.00
CA VAL A 52 -1.90 -11.57 13.04
C VAL A 52 -3.32 -11.59 12.47
N ARG A 53 -3.45 -11.58 11.14
CA ARG A 53 -4.59 -12.18 10.43
C ARG A 53 -4.15 -12.84 9.12
N GLU A 54 -3.78 -14.11 9.23
CA GLU A 54 -4.04 -15.08 8.17
C GLU A 54 -5.48 -15.59 8.32
N GLU A 55 -6.25 -15.58 7.23
CA GLU A 55 -7.32 -16.54 7.05
C GLU A 55 -6.73 -17.76 6.34
N ALA A 56 -6.38 -18.79 7.12
CA ALA A 56 -6.62 -20.19 6.80
C ALA A 56 -6.53 -21.00 8.10
N ASP A 57 -7.70 -21.32 8.65
CA ASP A 57 -7.99 -22.25 9.74
C ASP A 57 -7.45 -21.99 11.15
N ASP A 58 -8.44 -21.83 12.03
CA ASP A 58 -8.48 -22.25 13.43
C ASP A 58 -7.77 -21.39 14.50
N HIS A 59 -8.52 -21.17 15.58
CA HIS A 59 -8.16 -20.56 16.86
C HIS A 59 -8.08 -19.02 17.04
N THR A 60 -9.21 -18.48 17.55
CA THR A 60 -9.31 -17.74 18.83
C THR A 60 -8.87 -16.26 18.94
N THR A 61 -9.90 -15.42 19.11
CA THR A 61 -10.06 -14.19 19.96
C THR A 61 -9.67 -12.78 19.49
N VAL A 62 -10.74 -12.00 19.22
CA VAL A 62 -11.06 -10.60 19.63
C VAL A 62 -10.01 -9.50 19.51
N SER A 63 -10.30 -8.49 18.68
CA SER A 63 -10.10 -7.07 19.03
C SER A 63 -11.12 -6.20 18.28
N GLY A 64 -12.10 -5.67 19.03
CA GLY A 64 -13.17 -4.80 18.52
C GLY A 64 -12.81 -3.30 18.55
N ASP A 65 -11.55 -2.96 18.83
CA ASP A 65 -11.09 -1.62 19.14
C ASP A 65 -10.63 -0.85 17.87
N ASP A 66 -9.83 -1.48 17.02
CA ASP A 66 -9.27 -0.84 15.80
C ASP A 66 -10.32 -0.41 14.77
N SER A 67 -11.49 -1.06 14.76
CA SER A 67 -12.60 -0.73 13.86
C SER A 67 -13.22 0.64 14.17
N TYR A 68 -13.21 1.05 15.44
CA TYR A 68 -13.79 2.33 15.86
C TYR A 68 -12.86 3.50 15.48
N ASP A 69 -11.56 3.34 15.68
CA ASP A 69 -10.54 4.32 15.31
C ASP A 69 -10.44 4.50 13.79
N LEU A 70 -10.54 3.41 13.01
CA LEU A 70 -10.56 3.51 11.55
C LEU A 70 -11.80 4.28 11.05
N ARG A 71 -12.97 4.05 11.65
CA ARG A 71 -14.20 4.75 11.28
C ARG A 71 -14.13 6.24 11.56
N GLN A 72 -13.63 6.63 12.75
CA GLN A 72 -13.41 8.04 13.07
C GLN A 72 -12.41 8.70 12.12
N LYS A 73 -11.36 7.97 11.73
CA LYS A 73 -10.35 8.49 10.80
C LYS A 73 -10.91 8.67 9.40
N ILE A 74 -11.75 7.75 8.92
CA ILE A 74 -12.46 7.89 7.65
C ILE A 74 -13.33 9.14 7.67
N GLU A 75 -14.13 9.33 8.71
CA GLU A 75 -15.02 10.48 8.85
C GLU A 75 -14.24 11.82 8.87
N GLN A 76 -13.12 11.87 9.61
CA GLN A 76 -12.23 13.05 9.62
C GLN A 76 -11.57 13.32 8.25
N LEU A 77 -11.20 12.27 7.51
CA LEU A 77 -10.64 12.43 6.17
C LEU A 77 -11.70 12.90 5.17
N GLU A 78 -12.92 12.39 5.27
CA GLU A 78 -14.05 12.82 4.43
C GLU A 78 -14.38 14.30 4.66
N GLU A 79 -14.43 14.74 5.92
CA GLU A 79 -14.63 16.15 6.28
C GLU A 79 -13.51 17.03 5.71
N ARG A 80 -12.25 16.60 5.84
CA ARG A 80 -11.09 17.31 5.28
C ARG A 80 -11.16 17.45 3.77
N ILE A 81 -11.60 16.41 3.06
CA ILE A 81 -11.76 16.42 1.61
C ILE A 81 -12.84 17.42 1.21
N HIS A 82 -13.99 17.38 1.89
CA HIS A 82 -15.08 18.31 1.63
C HIS A 82 -14.66 19.77 1.80
N ASP A 83 -13.91 20.10 2.86
CA ASP A 83 -13.41 21.45 3.10
C ASP A 83 -12.42 21.90 2.01
N LEU A 84 -11.49 21.02 1.63
CA LEU A 84 -10.52 21.29 0.58
C LEU A 84 -11.17 21.46 -0.80
N GLU A 85 -12.25 20.73 -1.07
CA GLU A 85 -13.04 20.88 -2.30
C GLU A 85 -13.79 22.21 -2.32
N ALA A 86 -14.40 22.61 -1.20
CA ALA A 86 -15.07 23.90 -1.08
C ALA A 86 -14.09 25.08 -1.24
N GLU A 87 -12.88 24.96 -0.68
CA GLU A 87 -11.83 25.96 -0.85
C GLU A 87 -11.32 26.02 -2.28
N ASN A 88 -11.08 24.87 -2.93
CA ASN A 88 -10.71 24.82 -4.34
C ASN A 88 -11.76 25.47 -5.23
N LYS A 89 -13.04 25.20 -4.99
CA LYS A 89 -14.13 25.82 -5.76
C LYS A 89 -14.13 27.35 -5.60
N ARG A 90 -13.97 27.85 -4.37
CA ARG A 90 -13.84 29.29 -4.11
C ARG A 90 -12.63 29.91 -4.80
N LEU A 91 -11.50 29.22 -4.80
CA LEU A 91 -10.29 29.68 -5.46
C LEU A 91 -10.48 29.70 -6.98
N GLN A 92 -11.10 28.67 -7.56
CA GLN A 92 -11.44 28.63 -8.98
C GLN A 92 -12.39 29.76 -9.37
N GLU A 93 -13.41 30.05 -8.58
CA GLU A 93 -14.32 31.18 -8.82
C GLU A 93 -13.57 32.52 -8.80
N LYS A 94 -12.67 32.74 -7.83
CA LYS A 94 -11.83 33.95 -7.78
C LYS A 94 -10.88 34.06 -8.97
N VAL A 95 -10.23 32.96 -9.35
CA VAL A 95 -9.35 32.94 -10.53
C VAL A 95 -10.15 33.25 -11.78
N HIS A 96 -11.34 32.68 -11.92
CA HIS A 96 -12.23 32.95 -13.05
C HIS A 96 -12.70 34.41 -13.07
N GLU A 97 -13.08 34.97 -11.92
CA GLU A 97 -13.46 36.39 -11.81
C GLU A 97 -12.30 37.32 -12.21
N LEU A 98 -11.07 37.01 -11.78
CA LEU A 98 -9.88 37.78 -12.13
C LEU A 98 -9.58 37.66 -13.63
N GLN A 99 -9.68 36.47 -14.21
CA GLN A 99 -9.49 36.25 -15.65
C GLN A 99 -10.55 36.95 -16.52
N MET A 100 -11.76 37.18 -16.00
CA MET A 100 -12.82 37.91 -16.71
C MET A 100 -12.72 39.43 -16.52
N ARG A 101 -11.84 39.90 -15.60
CA ARG A 101 -11.59 41.32 -15.31
C ARG A 101 -10.37 41.89 -16.02
N GLU A 102 -9.49 41.03 -16.55
CA GLU A 102 -8.44 41.39 -17.52
C GLU A 102 -8.97 41.39 -18.96
#